data_AF-A0A955VP16-F1
#
_entry.id   AF-A0A955VP16-F1
#
_cell.length_a   1.000
_cell.length_b   1.000
_cell.length_c   1.000
_cell.angle_alpha   90.00
_cell.angle_beta   90.00
_cell.angle_gamma   90.00
#
_symmetry.space_group_name_H-M   'P 1'
#
loop_
_entity.id
_entity.type
_entity.pdbx_description
1 polymer ?
#
loop_
_entity_poly.entity_id
_entity_poly.type
_entity_poly.pdbx_seq_one_letter_code
_entity_poly.pdbx_strand_id
1 'polypeptide(L)'
;MSSPVASWRIWSNPLVIKGMRQRLRRGTLISAGAVTLIITAFIFFFVYLALTQRGKFTAENAAKMAFLPIFILQCFIMMFLGTGGVATGITEERAEGLLDYHRLTPMSPTTKIVGYLFGLASREYYMFSLTLPFVAFSVVFGGINPLKVLQLYVVFFSSVILYHLAGLVAGMVAKKPRRASWTARIMVITLYLLLPMLGKLGFAFLSYFTVAPTFNGLIREETLIAGLTSVHDLNAIATSHLVPFFSISISPSLYTLLMEGVLIATFFAIVHRKWREESNHAISKSVSLMLFGTMQFLVVGSLWAFFSTGKGAGFAQINLNASPQERVARMMLLFYVFFAISALTSLLLIYIVTPIRDTFLKGLRRARKLGLAGIPWTSDAAPSLAYAGTYFLFTMMSYAVLASLAQGSQVFYRGSVDWTRQLYPLLMLASTMIYVQAVREYWSSRAFFGFLGIVWVLPMMLAMLVGIAVRDATTPLYLLTPTPPAGFVYAMLHAFEPVLTPSDAKALTLGGHQPALTYVSLIWSVGFAVFFSTRLWARERRDITREMSKARLASSDGIAAVRQTES
;
A
#
# COMPACT_ATOMS: atom_id res chain seq x y z
N MET A 1 43.25 0.02 6.83
CA MET A 1 41.78 -0.06 6.92
C MET A 1 41.27 -0.72 5.65
N SER A 2 40.56 -1.85 5.74
CA SER A 2 39.98 -2.51 4.55
C SER A 2 38.95 -1.59 3.90
N SER A 3 38.99 -1.49 2.57
CA SER A 3 37.99 -0.74 1.81
C SER A 3 36.58 -1.22 2.15
N PRO A 4 35.58 -0.33 2.31
CA PRO A 4 34.21 -0.73 2.60
C PRO A 4 33.72 -1.69 1.50
N VAL A 5 33.17 -2.84 1.92
CA VAL A 5 32.66 -3.86 0.99
C VAL A 5 31.54 -3.23 0.17
N ALA A 6 31.70 -3.22 -1.15
CA ALA A 6 30.68 -2.72 -2.06
C ALA A 6 29.40 -3.56 -1.97
N SER A 7 28.24 -2.93 -2.04
CA SER A 7 26.94 -3.59 -1.83
C SER A 7 26.63 -4.72 -2.82
N TRP A 8 27.23 -4.70 -4.01
CA TRP A 8 27.08 -5.73 -5.03
C TRP A 8 27.92 -7.00 -4.77
N ARG A 9 28.94 -6.94 -3.88
CA ARG A 9 29.76 -8.10 -3.50
C ARG A 9 29.06 -8.92 -2.42
N ILE A 10 27.91 -9.51 -2.77
CA ILE A 10 27.03 -10.25 -1.85
C ILE A 10 27.80 -11.34 -1.09
N TRP A 11 28.65 -12.10 -1.78
CA TRP A 11 29.44 -13.19 -1.20
C TRP A 11 30.54 -12.75 -0.22
N SER A 12 30.99 -11.49 -0.32
CA SER A 12 31.95 -10.91 0.61
C SER A 12 31.27 -10.18 1.77
N ASN A 13 29.94 -10.10 1.78
CA ASN A 13 29.20 -9.39 2.80
C ASN A 13 29.15 -10.21 4.10
N PRO A 14 29.74 -9.73 5.21
CA PRO A 14 29.82 -10.50 6.45
C PRO A 14 28.44 -10.82 7.05
N LEU A 15 27.42 -9.99 6.79
CA LEU A 15 26.06 -10.24 7.27
C LEU A 15 25.38 -11.38 6.51
N VAL A 16 25.66 -11.54 5.21
CA VAL A 16 25.18 -12.69 4.43
C VAL A 16 25.83 -13.96 4.96
N ILE A 17 27.15 -13.96 5.13
CA ILE A 17 27.91 -15.12 5.63
C ILE A 17 27.44 -15.50 7.05
N LYS A 18 27.26 -14.51 7.94
CA LYS A 18 26.70 -14.70 9.29
C LYS A 18 25.32 -15.36 9.20
N GLY A 19 24.42 -14.79 8.40
CA GLY A 19 23.06 -15.30 8.21
C GLY A 19 23.05 -16.73 7.69
N MET A 20 23.83 -17.04 6.65
CA MET A 20 23.96 -18.38 6.10
C MET A 20 24.49 -19.37 7.15
N ARG A 21 25.56 -19.04 7.89
CA ARG A 21 26.11 -19.91 8.94
C ARG A 21 25.10 -20.17 10.06
N GLN A 22 24.30 -19.17 10.42
CA GLN A 22 23.31 -19.29 11.49
C GLN A 22 22.09 -20.10 11.05
N ARG A 23 21.61 -19.90 9.81
CA ARG A 23 20.36 -20.49 9.31
C ARG A 23 20.54 -21.82 8.60
N LEU A 24 21.71 -22.08 8.01
CA LEU A 24 22.04 -23.32 7.29
C LEU A 24 22.85 -24.32 8.13
N ARG A 25 22.66 -24.33 9.45
CA ARG A 25 23.26 -25.35 10.32
C ARG A 25 22.77 -26.74 9.90
N ARG A 26 23.68 -27.73 9.87
CA ARG A 26 23.43 -29.09 9.34
C ARG A 26 22.09 -29.68 9.81
N GLY A 27 21.79 -29.62 11.11
CA GLY A 27 20.52 -30.16 11.65
C GLY A 27 19.27 -29.49 11.10
N THR A 28 19.25 -28.15 11.04
CA THR A 28 18.12 -27.38 10.48
C THR A 28 18.03 -27.53 8.96
N LEU A 29 19.17 -27.65 8.28
CA LEU A 29 19.25 -27.81 6.83
C LEU A 29 18.70 -29.18 6.40
N ILE A 30 19.09 -30.25 7.08
CA ILE A 30 18.60 -31.61 6.78
C ILE A 30 17.09 -31.69 7.04
N SER A 31 16.61 -31.20 8.19
CA SER A 31 15.18 -31.27 8.51
C SER A 31 14.33 -30.42 7.57
N ALA A 32 14.71 -29.17 7.30
CA ALA A 32 13.99 -28.31 6.37
C ALA A 32 14.04 -28.86 4.94
N GLY A 33 15.18 -29.41 4.52
CA GLY A 33 15.34 -30.04 3.21
C GLY A 33 14.47 -31.28 3.03
N ALA A 34 14.49 -32.19 4.01
CA ALA A 34 13.68 -33.40 3.99
C ALA A 34 12.18 -33.09 3.92
N VAL A 35 11.69 -32.18 4.79
CA VAL A 35 10.28 -31.75 4.76
C VAL A 35 9.91 -31.14 3.41
N THR A 36 10.77 -30.29 2.85
CA THR A 36 10.51 -29.65 1.54
C THR A 36 10.45 -30.67 0.42
N LEU A 37 11.40 -31.61 0.37
CA LEU A 37 11.41 -32.66 -0.65
C LEU A 37 10.21 -33.59 -0.53
N ILE A 38 9.84 -34.01 0.68
CA ILE A 38 8.68 -34.87 0.91
C ILE A 38 7.40 -34.18 0.43
N ILE A 39 7.18 -32.92 0.83
CA ILE A 39 5.98 -32.16 0.43
C ILE A 39 5.96 -31.93 -1.08
N THR A 40 7.10 -31.52 -1.67
CA THR A 40 7.18 -31.24 -3.11
C THR A 40 6.97 -32.50 -3.94
N ALA A 41 7.63 -33.60 -3.56
CA ALA A 41 7.46 -34.90 -4.20
C ALA A 41 6.01 -35.38 -4.06
N PHE A 42 5.42 -35.29 -2.87
CA PHE A 42 4.03 -35.66 -2.66
C PHE A 42 3.08 -34.86 -3.56
N ILE A 43 3.17 -33.53 -3.58
CA ILE A 43 2.33 -32.68 -4.42
C ILE A 43 2.51 -33.02 -5.90
N PHE A 44 3.76 -33.15 -6.35
CA PHE A 44 4.09 -33.47 -7.74
C PHE A 44 3.53 -34.83 -8.15
N PHE A 45 3.88 -35.90 -7.42
CA PHE A 45 3.44 -37.25 -7.74
C PHE A 45 1.93 -37.42 -7.57
N PHE A 46 1.31 -36.76 -6.58
CA PHE A 46 -0.13 -36.77 -6.42
C PHE A 46 -0.81 -36.24 -7.68
N VAL A 47 -0.40 -35.09 -8.21
CA VAL A 47 -1.01 -34.53 -9.43
C VAL A 47 -0.63 -35.36 -10.66
N TYR A 48 0.65 -35.65 -10.86
CA TYR A 48 1.14 -36.34 -12.05
C TYR A 48 0.58 -37.77 -12.16
N LEU A 49 0.67 -38.57 -11.08
CA LEU A 49 0.19 -39.95 -11.09
C LEU A 49 -1.33 -40.03 -11.07
N ALA A 50 -2.03 -39.16 -10.33
CA ALA A 50 -3.50 -39.19 -10.34
C ALA A 50 -4.09 -38.88 -11.73
N LEU A 51 -3.45 -38.00 -12.51
CA LEU A 51 -3.92 -37.65 -13.84
C LEU A 51 -3.54 -38.70 -14.90
N THR A 52 -2.34 -39.30 -14.80
CA THR A 52 -1.88 -40.35 -15.73
C THR A 52 -2.54 -41.70 -15.47
N GLN A 53 -2.58 -42.18 -14.22
CA GLN A 53 -3.10 -43.51 -13.90
C GLN A 53 -4.62 -43.62 -14.04
N ARG A 54 -5.35 -42.51 -13.90
CA ARG A 54 -6.80 -42.48 -14.14
C ARG A 54 -7.16 -42.50 -15.63
N GLY A 55 -6.17 -42.56 -16.53
CA GLY A 55 -6.38 -42.59 -17.99
C GLY A 55 -7.01 -41.32 -18.57
N LYS A 56 -7.10 -40.24 -17.76
CA LYS A 56 -7.80 -39.01 -18.15
C LYS A 56 -6.93 -38.05 -18.96
N PHE A 57 -5.60 -38.18 -18.87
CA PHE A 57 -4.65 -37.25 -19.47
C PHE A 57 -3.40 -37.95 -19.99
N THR A 58 -2.80 -37.36 -21.02
CA THR A 58 -1.45 -37.70 -21.46
C THR A 58 -0.41 -37.33 -20.38
N ALA A 59 0.74 -37.99 -20.40
CA ALA A 59 1.85 -37.69 -19.48
C ALA A 59 2.29 -36.22 -19.56
N GLU A 60 2.28 -35.63 -20.76
CA GLU A 60 2.57 -34.22 -21.00
C GLU A 60 1.59 -33.30 -20.25
N ASN A 61 0.27 -33.53 -20.41
CA ASN A 61 -0.75 -32.70 -19.75
C ASN A 61 -0.70 -32.86 -18.23
N ALA A 62 -0.39 -34.05 -17.73
CA ALA A 62 -0.19 -34.27 -16.30
C ALA A 62 1.03 -33.50 -15.77
N ALA A 63 2.14 -33.47 -16.52
CA ALA A 63 3.34 -32.71 -16.17
C ALA A 63 3.09 -31.19 -16.17
N LYS A 64 2.33 -30.67 -17.15
CA LYS A 64 1.87 -29.26 -17.20
C LYS A 64 1.07 -28.89 -15.94
N MET A 65 0.12 -29.73 -15.55
CA MET A 65 -0.75 -29.46 -14.39
C MET A 65 0.00 -29.51 -13.06
N ALA A 66 1.10 -30.26 -12.96
CA ALA A 66 1.93 -30.30 -11.77
C ALA A 66 2.73 -28.99 -11.54
N PHE A 67 2.92 -28.16 -12.58
CA PHE A 67 3.68 -26.91 -12.48
C PHE A 67 3.10 -25.91 -11.47
N LEU A 68 1.81 -25.59 -11.59
CA LEU A 68 1.14 -24.59 -10.76
C LEU A 68 1.22 -24.88 -9.25
N PRO A 69 0.87 -26.08 -8.74
CA PRO A 69 0.94 -26.34 -7.31
C PRO A 69 2.37 -26.32 -6.76
N ILE A 70 3.38 -26.71 -7.55
CA ILE A 70 4.79 -26.54 -7.15
C ILE A 70 5.14 -25.05 -7.09
N PHE A 71 4.73 -24.26 -8.08
CA PHE A 71 4.97 -22.82 -8.09
C PHE A 71 4.28 -22.11 -6.91
N ILE A 72 3.06 -22.53 -6.53
CA ILE A 72 2.38 -22.04 -5.32
C ILE A 72 3.19 -22.38 -4.06
N LEU A 73 3.74 -23.60 -3.96
CA LEU A 73 4.61 -23.98 -2.86
C LEU A 73 5.88 -23.11 -2.81
N GLN A 74 6.49 -22.80 -3.96
CA GLN A 74 7.63 -21.89 -4.03
C GLN A 74 7.28 -20.46 -3.57
N CYS A 75 6.12 -19.94 -3.98
CA CYS A 75 5.60 -18.66 -3.49
C CYS A 75 5.43 -18.70 -1.96
N PHE A 76 4.86 -19.78 -1.42
CA PHE A 76 4.72 -19.94 0.02
C PHE A 76 6.07 -19.97 0.76
N ILE A 77 7.04 -20.75 0.28
CA ILE A 77 8.38 -20.82 0.88
C ILE A 77 9.05 -19.44 0.86
N MET A 78 9.14 -18.80 -0.31
CA MET A 78 9.94 -17.58 -0.44
C MET A 78 9.23 -16.34 0.10
N MET A 79 7.94 -16.17 -0.21
CA MET A 79 7.21 -14.94 0.09
C MET A 79 6.54 -14.98 1.46
N PHE A 80 6.08 -16.15 1.94
CA PHE A 80 5.45 -16.26 3.25
C PHE A 80 6.44 -16.63 4.37
N LEU A 81 7.18 -17.75 4.20
CA LEU A 81 8.16 -18.17 5.21
C LEU A 81 9.38 -17.23 5.23
N GLY A 82 9.93 -16.89 4.06
CA GLY A 82 11.11 -16.03 3.94
C GLY A 82 10.89 -14.64 4.55
N THR A 83 9.79 -13.97 4.19
CA THR A 83 9.40 -12.67 4.77
C THR A 83 9.24 -12.73 6.29
N GLY A 84 8.60 -13.78 6.80
CA GLY A 84 8.48 -14.02 8.24
C GLY A 84 9.82 -14.25 8.92
N GLY A 85 10.77 -14.95 8.27
CA GLY A 85 12.13 -15.17 8.74
C GLY A 85 12.94 -13.88 8.81
N VAL A 86 12.89 -13.06 7.76
CA VAL A 86 13.54 -11.74 7.69
C VAL A 86 13.01 -10.80 8.77
N ALA A 87 11.68 -10.71 8.91
CA ALA A 87 11.04 -9.87 9.93
C ALA A 87 11.42 -10.30 11.36
N THR A 88 11.46 -11.60 11.61
CA THR A 88 11.82 -12.15 12.93
C THR A 88 13.29 -11.90 13.25
N GLY A 89 14.19 -12.22 12.31
CA GLY A 89 15.63 -12.11 12.52
C GLY A 89 16.09 -10.67 12.78
N ILE A 90 15.58 -9.69 12.04
CA ILE A 90 15.95 -8.28 12.29
C ILE A 90 15.42 -7.77 13.64
N THR A 91 14.25 -8.22 14.08
CA THR A 91 13.70 -7.83 15.38
C THR A 91 14.40 -8.52 16.54
N GLU A 92 14.84 -9.76 16.39
CA GLU A 92 15.68 -10.47 17.38
C GLU A 92 16.99 -9.69 17.57
N GLU A 93 17.69 -9.37 16.48
CA GLU A 93 18.93 -8.61 16.55
C GLU A 93 18.71 -7.19 17.12
N ARG A 94 17.56 -6.58 16.86
CA ARG A 94 17.20 -5.30 17.49
C ARG A 94 16.98 -5.44 19.00
N ALA A 95 16.27 -6.49 19.42
CA ALA A 95 15.98 -6.74 20.83
C ALA A 95 17.25 -7.02 21.63
N GLU A 96 18.25 -7.62 20.99
CA GLU A 96 19.59 -7.86 21.54
C GLU A 96 20.52 -6.62 21.49
N GLY A 97 20.07 -5.51 20.90
CA GLY A 97 20.88 -4.29 20.75
C GLY A 97 21.95 -4.37 19.65
N LEU A 98 22.00 -5.47 18.88
CA LEU A 98 22.98 -5.68 17.81
C LEU A 98 22.84 -4.66 16.67
N LEU A 99 21.64 -4.15 16.39
CA LEU A 99 21.47 -3.14 15.35
C LEU A 99 22.24 -1.85 15.65
N ASP A 100 22.33 -1.44 16.92
CA ASP A 100 23.07 -0.24 17.31
C ASP A 100 24.58 -0.44 17.14
N TYR A 101 25.10 -1.62 17.50
CA TYR A 101 26.47 -1.99 17.18
C TYR A 101 26.73 -2.02 15.68
N HIS A 102 25.81 -2.62 14.91
CA HIS A 102 25.92 -2.67 13.46
C HIS A 102 25.88 -1.26 12.84
N ARG A 103 25.17 -0.29 13.42
CA ARG A 103 25.20 1.13 12.96
C ARG A 103 26.60 1.74 13.05
N LEU A 104 27.38 1.38 14.06
CA LEU A 104 28.76 1.87 14.27
C LEU A 104 29.78 1.22 13.32
N THR A 105 29.46 0.07 12.71
CA THR A 105 30.38 -0.57 11.76
C THR A 105 30.54 0.24 10.47
N PRO A 106 31.74 0.23 9.84
CA PRO A 106 32.07 1.01 8.64
C PRO A 106 31.42 0.45 7.35
N MET A 107 30.22 -0.11 7.46
CA MET A 107 29.42 -0.59 6.32
C MET A 107 28.33 0.42 5.98
N SER A 108 28.11 0.65 4.68
CA SER A 108 26.99 1.49 4.24
C SER A 108 25.64 0.84 4.59
N PRO A 109 24.58 1.63 4.85
CA PRO A 109 23.23 1.11 5.10
C PRO A 109 22.75 0.18 3.99
N THR A 110 23.03 0.48 2.72
CA THR A 110 22.67 -0.38 1.58
C THR A 110 23.29 -1.77 1.69
N THR A 111 24.58 -1.84 2.05
CA THR A 111 25.27 -3.13 2.23
C THR A 111 24.69 -3.90 3.42
N LYS A 112 24.28 -3.20 4.49
CA LYS A 112 23.56 -3.82 5.62
C LYS A 112 22.22 -4.40 5.15
N ILE A 113 21.42 -3.63 4.42
CA ILE A 113 20.12 -4.07 3.89
C ILE A 113 20.26 -5.33 3.04
N VAL A 114 21.14 -5.31 2.03
CA VAL A 114 21.41 -6.49 1.17
C VAL A 114 21.86 -7.68 2.02
N GLY A 115 22.70 -7.42 3.02
CA GLY A 115 23.20 -8.42 3.95
C GLY A 115 22.08 -9.16 4.70
N TYR A 116 21.17 -8.40 5.30
CA TYR A 116 20.03 -8.97 6.03
C TYR A 116 18.98 -9.59 5.11
N LEU A 117 18.72 -8.97 3.95
CA LEU A 117 17.71 -9.42 2.99
C LEU A 117 17.98 -10.87 2.56
N PHE A 118 19.20 -11.18 2.14
CA PHE A 118 19.59 -12.52 1.70
C PHE A 118 20.08 -13.41 2.84
N GLY A 119 20.78 -12.85 3.83
CA GLY A 119 21.32 -13.62 4.95
C GLY A 119 20.24 -14.25 5.83
N LEU A 120 19.20 -13.49 6.20
CA LEU A 120 18.14 -13.97 7.08
C LEU A 120 17.20 -14.98 6.42
N ALA A 121 16.98 -14.88 5.10
CA ALA A 121 16.14 -15.79 4.31
C ALA A 121 16.91 -16.94 3.66
N SER A 122 18.20 -17.11 3.97
CA SER A 122 19.08 -18.08 3.29
C SER A 122 18.57 -19.53 3.33
N ARG A 123 17.89 -19.93 4.42
CA ARG A 123 17.26 -21.25 4.52
C ARG A 123 16.12 -21.43 3.53
N GLU A 124 15.31 -20.40 3.32
CA GLU A 124 14.19 -20.45 2.39
C GLU A 124 14.67 -20.48 0.92
N TYR A 125 15.77 -19.79 0.59
CA TYR A 125 16.43 -19.96 -0.71
C TYR A 125 16.93 -21.40 -0.93
N TYR A 126 17.48 -22.04 0.11
CA TYR A 126 17.85 -23.45 0.05
C TYR A 126 16.63 -24.35 -0.18
N MET A 127 15.56 -24.18 0.60
CA MET A 127 14.30 -24.94 0.41
C MET A 127 13.74 -24.76 -1.00
N PHE A 128 13.72 -23.52 -1.51
CA PHE A 128 13.32 -23.22 -2.88
C PHE A 128 14.15 -23.98 -3.92
N SER A 129 15.49 -24.04 -3.76
CA SER A 129 16.36 -24.75 -4.71
C SER A 129 16.04 -26.23 -4.83
N LEU A 130 15.59 -26.88 -3.76
CA LEU A 130 15.18 -28.29 -3.75
C LEU A 130 13.90 -28.56 -4.54
N THR A 131 13.10 -27.53 -4.83
CA THR A 131 11.87 -27.65 -5.63
C THR A 131 12.13 -27.54 -7.13
N LEU A 132 13.28 -26.98 -7.55
CA LEU A 132 13.59 -26.71 -8.95
C LEU A 132 13.63 -27.95 -9.85
N PRO A 133 14.13 -29.13 -9.40
CA PRO A 133 14.12 -30.33 -10.24
C PRO A 133 12.70 -30.73 -10.71
N PHE A 134 11.69 -30.57 -9.85
CA PHE A 134 10.30 -30.87 -10.19
C PHE A 134 9.71 -29.86 -11.17
N VAL A 135 10.06 -28.58 -11.04
CA VAL A 135 9.69 -27.56 -12.02
C VAL A 135 10.36 -27.84 -13.36
N ALA A 136 11.66 -28.15 -13.36
CA ALA A 136 12.40 -28.48 -14.58
C ALA A 136 11.75 -29.68 -15.29
N PHE A 137 11.36 -30.71 -14.54
CA PHE A 137 10.59 -31.83 -15.08
C PHE A 137 9.27 -31.37 -15.72
N SER A 138 8.45 -30.59 -15.00
CA SER A 138 7.18 -30.06 -15.53
C SER A 138 7.35 -29.20 -16.79
N VAL A 139 8.43 -28.43 -16.88
CA VAL A 139 8.71 -27.57 -18.04
C VAL A 139 9.13 -28.40 -19.25
N VAL A 140 10.07 -29.33 -19.07
CA VAL A 140 10.60 -30.15 -20.17
C VAL A 140 9.56 -31.15 -20.66
N PHE A 141 8.98 -31.95 -19.77
CA PHE A 141 8.03 -33.00 -20.14
C PHE A 141 6.62 -32.49 -20.36
N GLY A 142 6.28 -31.33 -19.78
CA GLY A 142 5.04 -30.63 -20.06
C GLY A 142 5.14 -29.68 -21.24
N GLY A 143 6.25 -29.62 -22.00
CA GLY A 143 6.34 -28.75 -23.18
C GLY A 143 6.06 -27.26 -22.91
N ILE A 144 6.27 -26.78 -21.68
CA ILE A 144 6.03 -25.37 -21.33
C ILE A 144 7.20 -24.55 -21.87
N ASN A 145 6.91 -23.43 -22.54
CA ASN A 145 7.95 -22.58 -23.08
C ASN A 145 8.94 -22.08 -21.98
N PRO A 146 10.23 -22.47 -22.03
CA PRO A 146 11.20 -22.11 -20.99
C PRO A 146 11.43 -20.60 -20.85
N LEU A 147 11.28 -19.84 -21.94
CA LEU A 147 11.46 -18.38 -21.93
C LEU A 147 10.35 -17.70 -21.13
N LYS A 148 9.09 -18.14 -21.29
CA LYS A 148 7.97 -17.64 -20.50
C LYS A 148 8.13 -17.97 -19.01
N VAL A 149 8.65 -19.16 -18.70
CA VAL A 149 8.97 -19.57 -17.32
C VAL A 149 10.09 -18.70 -16.74
N LEU A 150 11.15 -18.44 -17.49
CA LEU A 150 12.22 -17.54 -17.05
C LEU A 150 11.69 -16.14 -16.75
N GLN A 151 10.84 -15.60 -17.63
CA GLN A 151 10.18 -14.30 -17.42
C GLN A 151 9.29 -14.29 -16.16
N LEU A 152 8.54 -15.38 -15.91
CA LEU A 152 7.79 -15.55 -14.66
C LEU A 152 8.72 -15.52 -13.45
N TYR A 153 9.88 -16.19 -13.50
CA TYR A 153 10.84 -16.21 -12.39
C TYR A 153 11.51 -14.86 -12.15
N VAL A 154 11.75 -14.04 -13.19
CA VAL A 154 12.23 -12.66 -13.02
C VAL A 154 11.24 -11.85 -12.18
N VAL A 155 9.94 -11.93 -12.50
CA VAL A 155 8.89 -11.27 -11.73
C VAL A 155 8.78 -11.87 -10.33
N PHE A 156 8.81 -13.20 -10.20
CA PHE A 156 8.78 -13.91 -8.92
C PHE A 156 9.88 -13.41 -7.98
N PHE A 157 11.13 -13.30 -8.44
CA PHE A 157 12.23 -12.84 -7.59
C PHE A 157 12.13 -11.35 -7.25
N SER A 158 11.58 -10.52 -8.14
CA SER A 158 11.21 -9.14 -7.82
C SER A 158 10.19 -9.10 -6.67
N SER A 159 9.13 -9.91 -6.74
CA SER A 159 8.14 -10.05 -5.65
C SER A 159 8.80 -10.54 -4.35
N VAL A 160 9.73 -11.50 -4.42
CA VAL A 160 10.47 -12.00 -3.24
C VAL A 160 11.25 -10.87 -2.56
N ILE A 161 11.98 -10.05 -3.34
CA ILE A 161 12.71 -8.89 -2.82
C ILE A 161 11.75 -7.91 -2.17
N LEU A 162 10.62 -7.61 -2.82
CA LEU A 162 9.57 -6.75 -2.29
C LEU A 162 9.08 -7.23 -0.92
N TYR A 163 8.72 -8.51 -0.80
CA TYR A 163 8.20 -9.05 0.46
C TYR A 163 9.27 -9.17 1.54
N HIS A 164 10.51 -9.53 1.20
CA HIS A 164 11.61 -9.55 2.18
C HIS A 164 11.91 -8.14 2.70
N LEU A 165 11.88 -7.11 1.84
CA LEU A 165 11.98 -5.71 2.26
C LEU A 165 10.81 -5.29 3.16
N ALA A 166 9.59 -5.72 2.83
CA ALA A 166 8.43 -5.51 3.71
C ALA A 166 8.63 -6.17 5.09
N GLY A 167 9.24 -7.36 5.11
CA GLY A 167 9.67 -8.04 6.34
C GLY A 167 10.67 -7.21 7.14
N LEU A 168 11.67 -6.61 6.49
CA LEU A 168 12.62 -5.70 7.15
C LEU A 168 11.92 -4.47 7.73
N VAL A 169 11.01 -3.84 6.98
CA VAL A 169 10.21 -2.70 7.48
C VAL A 169 9.40 -3.11 8.71
N ALA A 170 8.67 -4.22 8.64
CA ALA A 170 7.88 -4.73 9.75
C ALA A 170 8.76 -4.99 10.99
N GLY A 171 9.93 -5.60 10.80
CA GLY A 171 10.84 -5.92 11.90
C GLY A 171 11.56 -4.70 12.51
N MET A 172 11.76 -3.63 11.74
CA MET A 172 12.28 -2.35 12.26
C MET A 172 11.21 -1.50 12.95
N VAL A 173 9.93 -1.71 12.64
CA VAL A 173 8.83 -0.98 13.30
C VAL A 173 8.35 -1.70 14.55
N ALA A 174 8.30 -3.04 14.52
CA ALA A 174 7.80 -3.85 15.62
C ALA A 174 8.77 -3.87 16.82
N LYS A 175 8.20 -3.87 18.02
CA LYS A 175 8.94 -3.97 19.29
C LYS A 175 9.28 -5.40 19.70
N LYS A 176 8.54 -6.41 19.19
CA LYS A 176 8.67 -7.81 19.58
C LYS A 176 8.78 -8.71 18.34
N PRO A 177 9.67 -9.71 18.30
CA PRO A 177 9.89 -10.54 17.09
C PRO A 177 8.63 -11.27 16.61
N ARG A 178 7.87 -11.87 17.54
CA ARG A 178 6.62 -12.56 17.19
C ARG A 178 5.61 -11.62 16.53
N ARG A 179 5.52 -10.36 16.99
CA ARG A 179 4.62 -9.36 16.38
C ARG A 179 5.12 -8.96 14.98
N ALA A 180 6.42 -8.77 14.81
CA ALA A 180 7.03 -8.48 13.50
C ALA A 180 6.67 -9.56 12.47
N SER A 181 6.88 -10.82 12.83
CA SER A 181 6.60 -11.97 11.96
C SER A 181 5.12 -12.04 11.56
N TRP A 182 4.20 -11.90 12.53
CA TRP A 182 2.77 -11.91 12.26
C TRP A 182 2.34 -10.73 11.39
N THR A 183 2.81 -9.52 11.68
CA THR A 183 2.50 -8.34 10.86
C THR A 183 2.99 -8.53 9.42
N ALA A 184 4.21 -9.03 9.22
CA ALA A 184 4.75 -9.27 7.88
C ALA A 184 3.97 -10.36 7.12
N ARG A 185 3.59 -11.45 7.79
CA ARG A 185 2.78 -12.54 7.19
C ARG A 185 1.35 -12.10 6.86
N ILE A 186 0.70 -11.36 7.76
CA ILE A 186 -0.63 -10.79 7.51
C ILE A 186 -0.56 -9.83 6.32
N MET A 187 0.50 -9.02 6.23
CA MET A 187 0.72 -8.15 5.08
C MET A 187 0.81 -8.96 3.77
N VAL A 188 1.59 -10.05 3.72
CA VAL A 188 1.65 -10.92 2.54
C VAL A 188 0.28 -11.50 2.18
N ILE A 189 -0.48 -12.00 3.16
CA ILE A 189 -1.84 -12.51 2.94
C ILE A 189 -2.77 -11.42 2.41
N THR A 190 -2.73 -10.23 3.01
CA THR A 190 -3.51 -9.07 2.57
C THR A 190 -3.17 -8.70 1.12
N LEU A 191 -1.88 -8.68 0.76
CA LEU A 191 -1.46 -8.37 -0.59
C LEU A 191 -1.92 -9.44 -1.61
N TYR A 192 -1.95 -10.72 -1.22
CA TYR A 192 -2.38 -11.81 -2.11
C TYR A 192 -3.89 -12.02 -2.18
N LEU A 193 -4.65 -11.74 -1.12
CA LEU A 193 -6.08 -12.01 -1.07
C LEU A 193 -6.93 -10.75 -1.28
N LEU A 194 -6.59 -9.64 -0.63
CA LEU A 194 -7.42 -8.44 -0.66
C LEU A 194 -7.15 -7.59 -1.90
N LEU A 195 -5.89 -7.42 -2.30
CA LEU A 195 -5.58 -6.56 -3.45
C LEU A 195 -6.10 -7.08 -4.79
N PRO A 196 -6.08 -8.39 -5.12
CA PRO A 196 -6.69 -8.85 -6.36
C PRO A 196 -8.20 -8.60 -6.40
N MET A 197 -8.88 -8.60 -5.25
CA MET A 197 -10.30 -8.25 -5.18
C MET A 197 -10.53 -6.76 -5.48
N LEU A 198 -9.64 -5.87 -5.00
CA LEU A 198 -9.68 -4.46 -5.38
C LEU A 198 -9.32 -4.24 -6.86
N GLY A 199 -8.41 -5.04 -7.41
CA GLY A 199 -8.10 -5.05 -8.84
C GLY A 199 -9.31 -5.38 -9.70
N LYS A 200 -10.12 -6.35 -9.26
CA LYS A 200 -11.39 -6.69 -9.90
C LYS A 200 -12.36 -5.52 -9.90
N LEU A 201 -12.36 -4.64 -8.90
CA LEU A 201 -13.22 -3.44 -8.81
C LEU A 201 -12.82 -2.28 -9.76
N GLY A 202 -11.84 -2.48 -10.65
CA GLY A 202 -11.40 -1.47 -11.63
C GLY A 202 -10.03 -0.85 -11.34
N PHE A 203 -9.43 -1.14 -10.18
CA PHE A 203 -8.09 -0.65 -9.80
C PHE A 203 -7.04 -1.67 -10.19
N ALA A 204 -6.98 -1.97 -11.49
CA ALA A 204 -6.21 -3.10 -12.02
C ALA A 204 -4.77 -3.13 -11.48
N PHE A 205 -4.11 -1.98 -11.34
CA PHE A 205 -2.74 -1.84 -10.84
C PHE A 205 -2.50 -2.49 -9.46
N LEU A 206 -3.51 -2.55 -8.57
CA LEU A 206 -3.38 -3.17 -7.26
C LEU A 206 -3.12 -4.69 -7.35
N SER A 207 -3.65 -5.36 -8.39
CA SER A 207 -3.41 -6.79 -8.61
C SER A 207 -1.96 -7.09 -9.02
N TYR A 208 -1.27 -6.10 -9.58
CA TYR A 208 0.11 -6.20 -10.08
C TYR A 208 1.17 -5.99 -9.00
N PHE A 209 0.79 -5.93 -7.72
CA PHE A 209 1.73 -6.06 -6.60
C PHE A 209 2.00 -7.52 -6.20
N THR A 210 1.59 -8.47 -7.06
CA THR A 210 1.80 -9.90 -6.88
C THR A 210 2.25 -10.52 -8.21
N VAL A 211 2.79 -11.74 -8.15
CA VAL A 211 3.17 -12.51 -9.35
C VAL A 211 1.96 -13.04 -10.13
N ALA A 212 0.75 -13.01 -9.55
CA ALA A 212 -0.43 -13.67 -10.10
C ALA A 212 -0.86 -13.17 -11.49
N PRO A 213 -0.85 -11.85 -11.80
CA PRO A 213 -1.17 -11.37 -13.15
C PRO A 213 -0.16 -11.84 -14.20
N THR A 214 1.13 -11.91 -13.86
CA THR A 214 2.16 -12.42 -14.77
C THR A 214 1.96 -13.92 -15.02
N PHE A 215 1.65 -14.70 -13.98
CA PHE A 215 1.30 -16.12 -14.16
C PHE A 215 0.08 -16.29 -15.09
N ASN A 216 -0.99 -15.54 -14.83
CA ASN A 216 -2.23 -15.59 -15.63
C ASN A 216 -2.02 -15.13 -17.08
N GLY A 217 -1.19 -14.11 -17.31
CA GLY A 217 -0.95 -13.55 -18.63
C GLY A 217 0.08 -14.29 -19.48
N LEU A 218 1.01 -15.03 -18.88
CA LEU A 218 2.08 -15.75 -19.61
C LEU A 218 1.95 -17.26 -19.58
N ILE A 219 1.71 -17.84 -18.39
CA ILE A 219 1.83 -19.29 -18.17
C ILE A 219 0.49 -20.00 -18.21
N ARG A 220 -0.60 -19.34 -17.80
CA ARG A 220 -1.90 -20.00 -17.71
C ARG A 220 -2.31 -20.65 -19.03
N GLU A 221 -2.14 -19.96 -20.16
CA GLU A 221 -2.43 -20.47 -21.50
C GLU A 221 -1.64 -21.76 -21.81
N GLU A 222 -0.34 -21.80 -21.47
CA GLU A 222 0.52 -22.98 -21.68
C GLU A 222 0.12 -24.17 -20.81
N THR A 223 -0.49 -23.89 -19.65
CA THR A 223 -0.96 -24.92 -18.71
C THR A 223 -2.40 -25.36 -18.93
N LEU A 224 -3.13 -24.72 -19.84
CA LEU A 224 -4.48 -25.12 -20.17
C LEU A 224 -4.52 -26.46 -20.90
N ILE A 225 -5.52 -27.28 -20.57
CA ILE A 225 -5.78 -28.53 -21.27
C ILE A 225 -7.05 -28.35 -22.09
N ALA A 226 -6.92 -28.58 -23.41
CA ALA A 226 -8.05 -28.58 -24.33
C ALA A 226 -9.14 -29.56 -23.84
N GLY A 227 -10.38 -29.06 -23.68
CA GLY A 227 -11.53 -29.85 -23.22
C GLY A 227 -11.92 -29.69 -21.75
N LEU A 228 -11.09 -29.05 -20.91
CA LEU A 228 -11.44 -28.67 -19.52
C LEU A 228 -11.47 -27.17 -19.27
N THR A 229 -11.08 -26.39 -20.27
CA THR A 229 -11.19 -24.93 -20.29
C THR A 229 -12.65 -24.52 -20.29
N SER A 230 -13.08 -23.88 -19.19
CA SER A 230 -14.39 -23.23 -19.16
C SER A 230 -14.37 -21.95 -20.03
N VAL A 231 -15.53 -21.52 -20.50
CA VAL A 231 -15.69 -20.21 -21.18
C VAL A 231 -15.20 -19.06 -20.27
N HIS A 232 -15.29 -19.23 -18.95
CA HIS A 232 -14.77 -18.30 -17.97
C HIS A 232 -13.23 -18.22 -17.98
N ASP A 233 -12.53 -19.34 -18.19
CA ASP A 233 -11.07 -19.37 -18.32
C ASP A 233 -10.60 -18.67 -19.59
N LEU A 234 -11.32 -18.86 -20.71
CA LEU A 234 -11.02 -18.21 -21.98
C LEU A 234 -11.23 -16.69 -21.91
N ASN A 235 -12.32 -16.23 -21.27
CA ASN A 235 -12.56 -14.80 -21.05
C ASN A 235 -11.55 -14.16 -20.08
N ALA A 236 -11.11 -14.91 -19.06
CA ALA A 236 -10.05 -14.46 -18.16
C ALA A 236 -8.70 -14.30 -18.89
N ILE A 237 -8.41 -15.15 -19.89
CA ILE A 237 -7.18 -15.07 -20.69
C ILE A 237 -7.24 -13.92 -21.69
N ALA A 238 -8.37 -13.76 -22.41
CA ALA A 238 -8.57 -12.67 -23.36
C ALA A 238 -8.41 -11.27 -22.72
N THR A 239 -8.74 -11.15 -21.43
CA THR A 239 -8.59 -9.91 -20.65
C THR A 239 -7.22 -9.73 -20.01
N SER A 240 -6.33 -10.73 -20.07
CA SER A 240 -5.04 -10.77 -19.36
C SER A 240 -3.81 -10.50 -20.23
N HIS A 241 -3.93 -10.47 -21.57
CA HIS A 241 -2.74 -10.34 -22.43
C HIS A 241 -2.12 -8.95 -22.44
N LEU A 242 -2.91 -7.89 -22.27
CA LEU A 242 -2.44 -6.51 -22.31
C LEU A 242 -3.15 -5.66 -21.26
N VAL A 243 -2.36 -4.90 -20.52
CA VAL A 243 -2.86 -3.98 -19.49
C VAL A 243 -3.10 -2.62 -20.12
N PRO A 244 -4.35 -2.13 -20.20
CA PRO A 244 -4.59 -0.76 -20.64
C PRO A 244 -4.09 0.19 -19.54
N PHE A 245 -3.09 1.01 -19.87
CA PHE A 245 -2.57 2.05 -19.00
C PHE A 245 -2.47 3.34 -19.80
N PHE A 246 -3.30 4.32 -19.45
CA PHE A 246 -3.61 5.44 -20.34
C PHE A 246 -4.15 4.95 -21.70
N SER A 247 -3.58 5.41 -22.81
CA SER A 247 -3.87 4.96 -24.17
C SER A 247 -2.95 3.85 -24.66
N ILE A 248 -2.02 3.37 -23.82
CA ILE A 248 -0.97 2.42 -24.20
C ILE A 248 -1.30 1.05 -23.60
N SER A 249 -1.02 -0.01 -24.36
CA SER A 249 -1.08 -1.39 -23.89
C SER A 249 0.29 -1.86 -23.42
N ILE A 250 0.41 -2.22 -22.14
CA ILE A 250 1.66 -2.67 -21.52
C ILE A 250 1.59 -4.18 -21.25
N SER A 251 2.71 -4.89 -21.43
CA SER A 251 2.79 -6.30 -21.06
C SER A 251 2.60 -6.50 -19.54
N PRO A 252 1.91 -7.56 -19.10
CA PRO A 252 1.67 -7.82 -17.68
C PRO A 252 2.95 -7.87 -16.84
N SER A 253 4.02 -8.48 -17.35
CA SER A 253 5.29 -8.58 -16.63
C SER A 253 5.98 -7.25 -16.44
N LEU A 254 6.08 -6.44 -17.50
CA LEU A 254 6.69 -5.11 -17.39
C LEU A 254 5.88 -4.25 -16.42
N TYR A 255 4.56 -4.31 -16.50
CA TYR A 255 3.69 -3.57 -15.61
C TYR A 255 3.85 -4.02 -14.14
N THR A 256 3.89 -5.34 -13.87
CA THR A 256 4.20 -5.87 -12.53
C THR A 256 5.56 -5.38 -12.03
N LEU A 257 6.62 -5.47 -12.84
CA LEU A 257 7.95 -5.02 -12.43
C LEU A 257 8.00 -3.52 -12.11
N LEU A 258 7.28 -2.69 -12.86
CA LEU A 258 7.17 -1.26 -12.58
C LEU A 258 6.42 -1.01 -11.25
N MET A 259 5.29 -1.69 -11.03
CA MET A 259 4.50 -1.55 -9.79
C MET A 259 5.31 -2.02 -8.57
N GLU A 260 5.92 -3.19 -8.65
CA GLU A 260 6.78 -3.73 -7.60
C GLU A 260 8.01 -2.86 -7.38
N GLY A 261 8.61 -2.32 -8.44
CA GLY A 261 9.76 -1.42 -8.36
C GLY A 261 9.48 -0.17 -7.51
N VAL A 262 8.29 0.44 -7.65
CA VAL A 262 7.87 1.58 -6.82
C VAL A 262 7.80 1.21 -5.34
N LEU A 263 7.24 0.04 -5.01
CA LEU A 263 7.15 -0.43 -3.63
C LEU A 263 8.51 -0.87 -3.07
N ILE A 264 9.34 -1.54 -3.86
CA ILE A 264 10.72 -1.91 -3.52
C ILE A 264 11.51 -0.65 -3.18
N ALA A 265 11.47 0.38 -4.04
CA ALA A 265 12.13 1.65 -3.79
C ALA A 265 11.64 2.31 -2.49
N THR A 266 10.33 2.26 -2.25
CA THR A 266 9.70 2.80 -1.03
C THR A 266 10.17 2.07 0.23
N PHE A 267 10.06 0.74 0.27
CA PHE A 267 10.49 -0.04 1.44
C PHE A 267 12.00 0.04 1.64
N PHE A 268 12.79 0.03 0.55
CA PHE A 268 14.22 0.25 0.63
C PHE A 268 14.54 1.62 1.25
N ALA A 269 13.86 2.70 0.83
CA ALA A 269 14.04 4.03 1.40
C ALA A 269 13.70 4.07 2.90
N ILE A 270 12.63 3.39 3.32
CA ILE A 270 12.25 3.26 4.74
C ILE A 270 13.36 2.59 5.54
N VAL A 271 13.78 1.39 5.10
CA VAL A 271 14.79 0.59 5.80
C VAL A 271 16.13 1.35 5.83
N HIS A 272 16.52 1.97 4.72
CA HIS A 272 17.73 2.79 4.63
C HIS A 272 17.70 3.97 5.60
N ARG A 273 16.57 4.66 5.71
CA ARG A 273 16.40 5.77 6.66
C ARG A 273 16.46 5.30 8.11
N LYS A 274 15.79 4.19 8.43
CA LYS A 274 15.80 3.57 9.77
C LYS A 274 17.15 2.99 10.17
N TRP A 275 17.97 2.60 9.20
CA TRP A 275 19.37 2.25 9.45
C TRP A 275 20.21 3.45 9.88
N ARG A 276 20.03 4.61 9.24
CA ARG A 276 20.79 5.82 9.59
C ARG A 276 20.47 6.31 11.00
N GLU A 277 19.18 6.39 11.33
CA GLU A 277 18.74 6.85 12.63
C GLU A 277 17.35 6.30 12.94
N GLU A 278 17.19 5.73 14.13
CA GLU A 278 15.96 5.07 14.54
C GLU A 278 14.80 6.04 14.77
N SER A 279 15.11 7.22 15.30
CA SER A 279 14.18 8.30 15.65
C SER A 279 13.56 8.97 14.43
N ASN A 280 14.16 8.82 13.23
CA ASN A 280 13.62 9.38 12.01
C ASN A 280 12.22 8.82 11.71
N HIS A 281 11.39 9.61 11.03
CA HIS A 281 10.15 9.08 10.47
C HIS A 281 10.45 7.95 9.48
N ALA A 282 9.49 7.04 9.29
CA ALA A 282 9.69 5.90 8.40
C ALA A 282 9.97 6.37 6.96
N ILE A 283 9.21 7.36 6.49
CA ILE A 283 9.35 7.96 5.17
C ILE A 283 9.65 9.46 5.35
N SER A 284 10.54 10.01 4.51
CA SER A 284 10.75 11.45 4.48
C SER A 284 9.57 12.16 3.80
N LYS A 285 9.38 13.43 4.09
CA LYS A 285 8.27 14.18 3.50
C LYS A 285 8.32 14.26 1.97
N SER A 286 9.51 14.42 1.38
CA SER A 286 9.70 14.43 -0.07
C SER A 286 9.38 13.08 -0.71
N VAL A 287 9.84 11.96 -0.11
CA VAL A 287 9.51 10.61 -0.60
C VAL A 287 8.01 10.35 -0.48
N SER A 288 7.35 10.89 0.56
CA SER A 288 5.91 10.80 0.73
C SER A 288 5.14 11.54 -0.37
N LEU A 289 5.59 12.73 -0.77
CA LEU A 289 5.02 13.45 -1.93
C LEU A 289 5.19 12.66 -3.23
N MET A 290 6.40 12.14 -3.47
CA MET A 290 6.69 11.34 -4.65
C MET A 290 5.81 10.09 -4.69
N LEU A 291 5.70 9.36 -3.58
CA LEU A 291 4.87 8.17 -3.46
C LEU A 291 3.39 8.48 -3.69
N PHE A 292 2.86 9.55 -3.10
CA PHE A 292 1.47 9.94 -3.32
C PHE A 292 1.22 10.37 -4.77
N GLY A 293 2.13 11.16 -5.36
CA GLY A 293 2.05 11.56 -6.77
C GLY A 293 2.10 10.36 -7.72
N THR A 294 3.01 9.40 -7.49
CA THR A 294 3.06 8.15 -8.25
C THR A 294 1.77 7.36 -8.09
N MET A 295 1.23 7.25 -6.87
CA MET A 295 -0.04 6.56 -6.64
C MET A 295 -1.19 7.21 -7.43
N GLN A 296 -1.30 8.54 -7.40
CA GLN A 296 -2.31 9.27 -8.17
C GLN A 296 -2.16 9.06 -9.68
N PHE A 297 -0.93 9.12 -10.19
CA PHE A 297 -0.62 8.82 -11.58
C PHE A 297 -1.05 7.40 -11.98
N LEU A 298 -0.76 6.40 -11.14
CA LEU A 298 -1.13 5.01 -11.39
C LEU A 298 -2.65 4.82 -11.40
N VAL A 299 -3.36 5.44 -10.45
CA VAL A 299 -4.82 5.36 -10.39
C VAL A 299 -5.44 6.01 -11.63
N VAL A 300 -5.01 7.23 -12.00
CA VAL A 300 -5.50 7.92 -13.21
C VAL A 300 -5.22 7.07 -14.45
N GLY A 301 -3.99 6.56 -14.61
CA GLY A 301 -3.63 5.74 -15.75
C GLY A 301 -4.44 4.45 -15.87
N SER A 302 -4.79 3.83 -14.73
CA SER A 302 -5.62 2.61 -14.70
C SER A 302 -7.09 2.86 -15.04
N LEU A 303 -7.62 4.04 -14.67
CA LEU A 303 -9.02 4.42 -14.91
C LEU A 303 -9.21 5.13 -16.26
N TRP A 304 -8.12 5.55 -16.92
CA TRP A 304 -8.15 6.32 -18.15
C TRP A 304 -8.98 5.67 -19.26
N ALA A 305 -8.72 4.40 -19.58
CA ALA A 305 -9.42 3.69 -20.66
C ALA A 305 -10.92 3.60 -20.41
N PHE A 306 -11.31 3.38 -19.14
CA PHE A 306 -12.70 3.34 -18.71
C PHE A 306 -13.41 4.67 -18.97
N PHE A 307 -12.84 5.78 -18.49
CA PHE A 307 -13.47 7.09 -18.61
C PHE A 307 -13.44 7.68 -20.02
N SER A 308 -12.47 7.29 -20.85
CA SER A 308 -12.35 7.77 -22.23
C SER A 308 -13.21 6.98 -23.23
N THR A 309 -13.25 5.64 -23.12
CA THR A 309 -13.87 4.78 -24.14
C THR A 309 -15.00 3.89 -23.61
N GLY A 310 -15.24 3.89 -22.29
CA GLY A 310 -16.12 2.93 -21.63
C GLY A 310 -15.53 1.52 -21.51
N LYS A 311 -14.32 1.26 -22.03
CA LYS A 311 -13.64 -0.03 -21.94
C LYS A 311 -12.67 -0.03 -20.75
N GLY A 312 -12.94 -0.84 -19.73
CA GLY A 312 -12.08 -1.02 -18.57
C GLY A 312 -11.46 -2.43 -18.48
N ALA A 313 -10.68 -2.68 -17.43
CA ALA A 313 -10.24 -4.02 -17.04
C ALA A 313 -11.07 -4.53 -15.84
N GLY A 314 -11.35 -5.84 -15.75
CA GLY A 314 -12.13 -6.42 -14.65
C GLY A 314 -13.61 -6.00 -14.63
N PHE A 315 -14.20 -5.77 -13.44
CA PHE A 315 -15.60 -5.27 -13.31
C PHE A 315 -15.79 -3.86 -13.90
N ALA A 316 -14.72 -3.13 -14.19
CA ALA A 316 -14.80 -1.88 -14.94
C ALA A 316 -15.14 -2.12 -16.44
N GLN A 317 -15.22 -3.36 -16.93
CA GLN A 317 -15.79 -3.62 -18.26
C GLN A 317 -17.29 -3.33 -18.26
N ILE A 318 -17.65 -2.18 -18.82
CA ILE A 318 -19.04 -1.87 -19.14
C ILE A 318 -19.41 -2.70 -20.35
N ASN A 319 -20.47 -3.50 -20.21
CA ASN A 319 -21.20 -3.95 -21.38
C ASN A 319 -21.81 -2.68 -22.00
N LEU A 320 -21.38 -2.27 -23.19
CA LEU A 320 -21.92 -1.05 -23.83
C LEU A 320 -23.44 -1.16 -24.10
N ASN A 321 -23.98 -2.39 -24.07
CA ASN A 321 -25.41 -2.68 -24.13
C ASN A 321 -26.11 -2.58 -22.76
N ALA A 322 -25.38 -2.35 -21.67
CA ALA A 322 -25.94 -2.13 -20.33
C ALA A 322 -26.82 -0.88 -20.30
N SER A 323 -27.79 -0.88 -19.39
CA SER A 323 -28.68 0.28 -19.19
C SER A 323 -27.87 1.53 -18.83
N PRO A 324 -28.32 2.74 -19.20
CA PRO A 324 -27.66 3.99 -18.79
C PRO A 324 -27.46 4.09 -17.27
N GLN A 325 -28.43 3.61 -16.48
CA GLN A 325 -28.37 3.51 -15.03
C GLN A 325 -27.14 2.74 -14.55
N GLU A 326 -26.89 1.56 -15.13
CA GLU A 326 -25.77 0.70 -14.73
C GLU A 326 -24.42 1.37 -15.03
N ARG A 327 -24.32 2.10 -16.14
CA ARG A 327 -23.09 2.82 -16.51
C ARG A 327 -22.79 3.94 -15.52
N VAL A 328 -23.80 4.74 -15.17
CA VAL A 328 -23.64 5.84 -14.21
C VAL A 328 -23.33 5.29 -12.81
N ALA A 329 -24.04 4.24 -12.37
CA ALA A 329 -23.76 3.59 -11.08
C ALA A 329 -22.32 3.07 -10.99
N ARG A 330 -21.81 2.42 -12.06
CA ARG A 330 -20.41 1.97 -12.13
C ARG A 330 -19.42 3.13 -12.11
N MET A 331 -19.71 4.22 -12.83
CA MET A 331 -18.90 5.43 -12.82
C MET A 331 -18.81 6.03 -11.41
N MET A 332 -19.95 6.16 -10.72
CA MET A 332 -20.03 6.68 -9.35
C MET A 332 -19.26 5.79 -8.37
N LEU A 333 -19.38 4.46 -8.50
CA LEU A 333 -18.61 3.50 -7.71
C LEU A 333 -17.10 3.71 -7.91
N LEU A 334 -16.63 3.88 -9.15
CA LEU A 334 -15.21 4.09 -9.43
C LEU A 334 -14.70 5.42 -8.86
N PHE A 335 -15.46 6.51 -8.97
CA PHE A 335 -15.10 7.77 -8.30
C PHE A 335 -15.07 7.61 -6.78
N TYR A 336 -16.07 6.94 -6.18
CA TYR A 336 -16.08 6.67 -4.75
C TYR A 336 -14.83 5.90 -4.30
N VAL A 337 -14.49 4.81 -4.99
CA VAL A 337 -13.30 4.03 -4.65
C VAL A 337 -12.01 4.81 -4.93
N PHE A 338 -11.96 5.65 -5.98
CA PHE A 338 -10.85 6.58 -6.23
C PHE A 338 -10.62 7.52 -5.04
N PHE A 339 -11.68 8.16 -4.53
CA PHE A 339 -11.60 9.04 -3.36
C PHE A 339 -11.26 8.26 -2.10
N ALA A 340 -11.80 7.06 -1.91
CA ALA A 340 -11.49 6.21 -0.77
C ALA A 340 -10.01 5.80 -0.74
N ILE A 341 -9.44 5.39 -1.88
CA ILE A 341 -8.02 5.03 -1.99
C ILE A 341 -7.15 6.27 -1.76
N SER A 342 -7.52 7.42 -2.34
CA SER A 342 -6.79 8.69 -2.17
C SER A 342 -6.82 9.16 -0.71
N ALA A 343 -7.99 9.11 -0.06
CA ALA A 343 -8.16 9.48 1.33
C ALA A 343 -7.39 8.52 2.27
N LEU A 344 -7.50 7.20 2.07
CA LEU A 344 -6.79 6.21 2.88
C LEU A 344 -5.27 6.36 2.74
N THR A 345 -4.77 6.50 1.51
CA THR A 345 -3.34 6.69 1.25
C THR A 345 -2.84 7.98 1.88
N SER A 346 -3.57 9.09 1.71
CA SER A 346 -3.21 10.37 2.33
C SER A 346 -3.22 10.30 3.85
N LEU A 347 -4.20 9.62 4.47
CA LEU A 347 -4.28 9.41 5.92
C LEU A 347 -3.08 8.61 6.44
N LEU A 348 -2.69 7.54 5.75
CA LEU A 348 -1.52 6.75 6.11
C LEU A 348 -0.23 7.56 6.01
N LEU A 349 -0.07 8.34 4.93
CA LEU A 349 1.10 9.20 4.75
C LEU A 349 1.15 10.32 5.78
N ILE A 350 0.02 11.01 6.04
CA ILE A 350 -0.10 12.02 7.10
C ILE A 350 0.28 11.39 8.44
N TYR A 351 -0.22 10.19 8.77
CA TYR A 351 0.13 9.50 10.01
C TYR A 351 1.64 9.26 10.16
N ILE A 352 2.31 8.90 9.06
CA ILE A 352 3.76 8.60 9.02
C ILE A 352 4.62 9.86 9.09
N VAL A 353 4.26 10.92 8.33
CA VAL A 353 5.13 12.10 8.17
C VAL A 353 4.88 13.22 9.18
N THR A 354 3.74 13.19 9.88
CA THR A 354 3.39 14.21 10.87
C THR A 354 4.21 14.04 12.14
N PRO A 355 4.95 15.07 12.59
CA PRO A 355 5.74 14.97 13.80
C PRO A 355 4.87 14.77 15.03
N ILE A 356 5.44 14.06 16.01
CA ILE A 356 4.93 14.09 17.38
C ILE A 356 5.48 15.36 18.05
N ARG A 357 4.78 15.87 19.07
CA ARG A 357 5.20 17.04 19.85
C ARG A 357 6.68 17.04 20.23
N ASP A 358 7.21 15.90 20.69
CA ASP A 358 8.62 15.82 21.08
C ASP A 358 9.58 16.00 19.90
N THR A 359 9.23 15.45 18.73
CA THR A 359 9.99 15.63 17.48
C THR A 359 9.94 17.09 17.04
N PHE A 360 8.78 17.72 17.11
CA PHE A 360 8.60 19.15 16.81
C PHE A 360 9.45 20.03 17.72
N LEU A 361 9.40 19.83 19.04
CA LEU A 361 10.19 20.58 20.03
C LEU A 361 11.70 20.37 19.82
N LYS A 362 12.14 19.14 19.53
CA LYS A 362 13.54 18.85 19.17
C LYS A 362 13.96 19.60 17.91
N GLY A 363 13.09 19.64 16.89
CA GLY A 363 13.32 20.41 15.67
C GLY A 363 13.47 21.91 15.95
N LEU A 364 12.61 22.47 16.80
CA LEU A 364 12.65 23.88 17.18
C LEU A 364 13.96 24.23 17.89
N ARG A 365 14.40 23.38 18.83
CA ARG A 365 15.69 23.54 19.53
C ARG A 365 16.87 23.44 18.56
N ARG A 366 16.85 22.48 17.63
CA ARG A 366 17.89 22.30 16.61
C ARG A 366 17.97 23.50 15.66
N ALA A 367 16.84 23.99 15.17
CA ALA A 367 16.79 25.17 14.29
C ALA A 367 17.46 26.38 14.96
N ARG A 368 17.17 26.61 16.25
CA ARG A 368 17.80 27.70 17.01
C ARG A 368 19.29 27.52 17.22
N LYS A 369 19.74 26.31 17.56
CA LYS A 369 21.19 26.02 17.69
C LYS A 369 21.96 26.30 16.39
N LEU A 370 21.28 26.19 15.24
CA LEU A 370 21.83 26.48 13.92
C LEU A 370 21.57 27.92 13.44
N GLY A 371 20.98 28.79 14.27
CA GLY A 371 20.66 30.17 13.89
C GLY A 371 19.56 30.29 12.81
N LEU A 372 18.73 29.27 12.61
CA LEU A 372 17.67 29.27 11.60
C LEU A 372 16.39 29.93 12.16
N ALA A 373 15.70 30.69 11.30
CA ALA A 373 14.44 31.36 11.65
C ALA A 373 13.29 30.39 12.02
N GLY A 374 13.35 29.15 11.53
CA GLY A 374 12.34 28.14 11.78
C GLY A 374 12.82 26.74 11.41
N ILE A 375 11.96 25.74 11.65
CA ILE A 375 12.24 24.37 11.26
C ILE A 375 12.18 24.27 9.73
N PRO A 376 13.21 23.75 9.04
CA PRO A 376 13.14 23.55 7.59
C PRO A 376 11.93 22.71 7.19
N TRP A 377 11.19 23.16 6.19
CA TRP A 377 9.96 22.52 5.68
C TRP A 377 10.08 21.03 5.30
N THR A 378 11.25 20.60 4.85
CA THR A 378 11.56 19.21 4.48
C THR A 378 11.99 18.34 5.67
N SER A 379 12.23 18.95 6.84
CA SER A 379 12.60 18.25 8.06
C SER A 379 11.42 17.44 8.62
N ASP A 380 11.72 16.27 9.20
CA ASP A 380 10.74 15.44 9.90
C ASP A 380 10.02 16.18 11.03
N ALA A 381 10.69 17.16 11.64
CA ALA A 381 10.14 17.94 12.74
C ALA A 381 9.20 19.07 12.30
N ALA A 382 9.12 19.41 11.01
CA ALA A 382 8.24 20.49 10.56
C ALA A 382 6.76 20.02 10.56
N PRO A 383 5.79 20.94 10.66
CA PRO A 383 4.38 20.60 10.50
C PRO A 383 4.08 19.97 9.13
N SER A 384 3.03 19.16 9.05
CA SER A 384 2.65 18.42 7.83
C SER A 384 1.49 19.05 7.06
N LEU A 385 0.96 20.20 7.50
CA LEU A 385 -0.16 20.90 6.86
C LEU A 385 0.09 21.18 5.35
N ALA A 386 1.27 21.68 5.00
CA ALA A 386 1.62 21.94 3.60
C ALA A 386 1.56 20.65 2.74
N TYR A 387 1.98 19.52 3.30
CA TYR A 387 1.95 18.23 2.62
C TYR A 387 0.54 17.67 2.48
N ALA A 388 -0.32 17.85 3.50
CA ALA A 388 -1.74 17.56 3.38
C ALA A 388 -2.39 18.39 2.25
N GLY A 389 -2.05 19.68 2.15
CA GLY A 389 -2.44 20.53 1.03
C GLY A 389 -1.96 20.01 -0.32
N THR A 390 -0.71 19.57 -0.44
CA THR A 390 -0.19 18.99 -1.69
C THR A 390 -0.88 17.66 -2.06
N TYR A 391 -1.19 16.79 -1.08
CA TYR A 391 -1.97 15.56 -1.33
C TYR A 391 -3.38 15.89 -1.84
N PHE A 392 -4.02 16.91 -1.26
CA PHE A 392 -5.29 17.42 -1.75
C PHE A 392 -5.17 17.91 -3.19
N LEU A 393 -4.17 18.73 -3.52
CA LEU A 393 -3.95 19.24 -4.88
C LEU A 393 -3.75 18.11 -5.89
N PHE A 394 -2.94 17.10 -5.58
CA PHE A 394 -2.77 15.95 -6.48
C PHE A 394 -4.08 15.17 -6.69
N THR A 395 -4.90 15.01 -5.65
CA THR A 395 -6.20 14.33 -5.77
C THR A 395 -7.17 15.18 -6.59
N MET A 396 -7.19 16.49 -6.38
CA MET A 396 -8.00 17.44 -7.13
C MET A 396 -7.65 17.43 -8.62
N MET A 397 -6.36 17.48 -8.96
CA MET A 397 -5.89 17.40 -10.35
C MET A 397 -6.30 16.08 -11.00
N SER A 398 -6.10 14.96 -10.29
CA SER A 398 -6.45 13.62 -10.78
C SER A 398 -7.95 13.48 -11.02
N TYR A 399 -8.76 13.98 -10.08
CA TYR A 399 -10.21 14.02 -10.22
C TYR A 399 -10.66 14.89 -11.40
N ALA A 400 -10.09 16.09 -11.55
CA ALA A 400 -10.41 16.98 -12.66
C ALA A 400 -10.12 16.35 -14.03
N VAL A 401 -9.00 15.62 -14.15
CA VAL A 401 -8.66 14.85 -15.36
C VAL A 401 -9.66 13.72 -15.61
N LEU A 402 -10.00 12.93 -14.59
CA LEU A 402 -10.95 11.83 -14.76
C LEU A 402 -12.36 12.33 -15.08
N ALA A 403 -12.81 13.41 -14.42
CA ALA A 403 -14.10 14.04 -14.67
C ALA A 403 -14.19 14.63 -16.08
N SER A 404 -13.13 15.30 -16.57
CA SER A 404 -13.09 15.85 -17.93
C SER A 404 -13.09 14.76 -18.99
N LEU A 405 -12.39 13.64 -18.77
CA LEU A 405 -12.47 12.46 -19.66
C LEU A 405 -13.87 11.88 -19.69
N ALA A 406 -14.48 11.71 -18.51
CA ALA A 406 -15.82 11.16 -18.39
C ALA A 406 -16.84 12.03 -19.17
N GLN A 407 -16.73 13.35 -19.05
CA GLN A 407 -17.55 14.31 -19.79
C GLN A 407 -17.26 14.28 -21.30
N GLY A 408 -15.99 14.24 -21.70
CA GLY A 408 -15.58 14.23 -23.11
C GLY A 408 -16.01 12.97 -23.87
N SER A 409 -16.12 11.83 -23.18
CA SER A 409 -16.49 10.55 -23.80
C SER A 409 -17.94 10.51 -24.30
N GLN A 410 -18.84 11.33 -23.74
CA GLN A 410 -20.31 11.25 -23.95
C GLN A 410 -20.92 9.86 -23.64
N VAL A 411 -20.14 8.93 -23.07
CA VAL A 411 -20.60 7.58 -22.70
C VAL A 411 -21.45 7.65 -21.43
N PHE A 412 -21.08 8.55 -20.52
CA PHE A 412 -21.65 8.65 -19.16
C PHE A 412 -22.55 9.86 -18.95
N TYR A 413 -22.25 10.98 -19.60
CA TYR A 413 -22.99 12.23 -19.46
C TYR A 413 -23.81 12.50 -20.72
N ARG A 414 -25.07 12.91 -20.53
CA ARG A 414 -25.95 13.40 -21.61
C ARG A 414 -26.15 14.92 -21.59
N GLY A 415 -25.51 15.63 -20.67
CA GLY A 415 -25.70 17.07 -20.45
C GLY A 415 -24.48 17.74 -19.81
N SER A 416 -24.61 19.03 -19.51
CA SER A 416 -23.56 19.80 -18.84
C SER A 416 -23.40 19.37 -17.38
N VAL A 417 -22.15 19.30 -16.92
CA VAL A 417 -21.82 19.02 -15.52
C VAL A 417 -21.93 20.32 -14.73
N ASP A 418 -22.70 20.30 -13.64
CA ASP A 418 -22.71 21.38 -12.66
C ASP A 418 -21.41 21.34 -11.83
N TRP A 419 -20.44 22.16 -12.23
CA TRP A 419 -19.14 22.25 -11.57
C TRP A 419 -19.23 22.64 -10.10
N THR A 420 -20.28 23.34 -9.67
CA THR A 420 -20.45 23.70 -8.26
C THR A 420 -20.67 22.44 -7.41
N ARG A 421 -21.42 21.46 -7.93
CA ARG A 421 -21.66 20.20 -7.23
C ARG A 421 -20.44 19.27 -7.22
N GLN A 422 -19.58 19.37 -8.23
CA GLN A 422 -18.32 18.62 -8.28
C GLN A 422 -17.30 19.11 -7.21
N LEU A 423 -17.53 20.28 -6.60
CA LEU A 423 -16.67 20.78 -5.51
C LEU A 423 -16.94 20.09 -4.17
N TYR A 424 -18.14 19.54 -3.92
CA TYR A 424 -18.47 18.96 -2.60
C TYR A 424 -17.54 17.82 -2.18
N PRO A 425 -17.21 16.84 -3.03
CA PRO A 425 -16.25 15.80 -2.67
C PRO A 425 -14.85 16.34 -2.36
N LEU A 426 -14.43 17.37 -3.09
CA LEU A 426 -13.14 18.01 -2.88
C LEU A 426 -13.10 18.74 -1.54
N LEU A 427 -14.15 19.49 -1.19
CA LEU A 427 -14.26 20.15 0.11
C LEU A 427 -14.31 19.15 1.27
N MET A 428 -15.00 18.03 1.09
CA MET A 428 -15.03 16.92 2.04
C MET A 428 -13.63 16.34 2.25
N LEU A 429 -12.87 16.12 1.17
CA LEU A 429 -11.49 15.63 1.24
C LEU A 429 -10.54 16.63 1.89
N ALA A 430 -10.61 17.89 1.49
CA ALA A 430 -9.76 18.95 2.04
C ALA A 430 -9.96 19.08 3.55
N SER A 431 -11.22 19.19 4.00
CA SER A 431 -11.55 19.28 5.43
C SER A 431 -11.11 18.03 6.19
N THR A 432 -11.32 16.83 5.61
CA THR A 432 -10.84 15.56 6.16
C THR A 432 -9.34 15.52 6.36
N MET A 433 -8.57 15.87 5.33
CA MET A 433 -7.10 15.88 5.41
C MET A 433 -6.59 16.89 6.44
N ILE A 434 -7.18 18.09 6.50
CA ILE A 434 -6.79 19.15 7.45
C ILE A 434 -7.01 18.68 8.89
N TYR A 435 -8.21 18.20 9.23
CA TYR A 435 -8.46 17.80 10.61
C TYR A 435 -7.68 16.53 10.98
N VAL A 436 -7.51 15.56 10.07
CA VAL A 436 -6.72 14.35 10.35
C VAL A 436 -5.27 14.72 10.65
N GLN A 437 -4.69 15.64 9.88
CA GLN A 437 -3.36 16.17 10.15
C GLN A 437 -3.29 16.88 11.50
N ALA A 438 -4.24 17.80 11.77
CA ALA A 438 -4.26 18.55 13.01
C ALA A 438 -4.41 17.65 14.24
N VAL A 439 -5.30 16.65 14.17
CA VAL A 439 -5.51 15.63 15.21
C VAL A 439 -4.24 14.80 15.42
N ARG A 440 -3.58 14.37 14.34
CA ARG A 440 -2.36 13.55 14.42
C ARG A 440 -1.21 14.29 15.09
N GLU A 441 -1.06 15.58 14.83
CA GLU A 441 -0.04 16.43 15.45
C GLU A 441 -0.42 16.78 16.90
N TYR A 442 -1.72 16.99 17.15
CA TYR A 442 -2.23 17.33 18.47
C TYR A 442 -2.15 16.16 19.46
N TRP A 443 -2.43 14.93 19.02
CA TRP A 443 -2.54 13.76 19.90
C TRP A 443 -1.44 12.72 19.71
N SER A 444 -1.32 11.85 20.73
CA SER A 444 -0.47 10.66 20.63
C SER A 444 -1.04 9.66 19.61
N SER A 445 -0.23 8.74 19.12
CA SER A 445 -0.69 7.72 18.15
C SER A 445 -1.87 6.90 18.66
N ARG A 446 -1.96 6.62 19.97
CA ARG A 446 -3.09 5.88 20.55
C ARG A 446 -4.38 6.69 20.51
N ALA A 447 -4.31 7.96 20.92
CA ALA A 447 -5.45 8.87 20.90
C ALA A 447 -5.91 9.20 19.48
N PHE A 448 -4.98 9.29 18.52
CA PHE A 448 -5.29 9.43 17.09
C PHE A 448 -6.18 8.28 16.57
N PHE A 449 -5.80 7.03 16.80
CA PHE A 449 -6.61 5.89 16.37
C PHE A 449 -7.91 5.74 17.17
N GLY A 450 -7.90 6.09 18.47
CA GLY A 450 -9.13 6.14 19.27
C GLY A 450 -10.14 7.14 18.70
N PHE A 451 -9.68 8.30 18.27
CA PHE A 451 -10.51 9.29 17.59
C PHE A 451 -11.08 8.79 16.26
N LEU A 452 -10.27 8.17 15.41
CA LEU A 452 -10.77 7.58 14.16
C LEU A 452 -11.82 6.50 14.45
N GLY A 453 -11.61 5.67 15.48
CA GLY A 453 -12.61 4.68 15.90
C GLY A 453 -13.94 5.31 16.33
N ILE A 454 -13.89 6.37 17.14
CA ILE A 454 -15.09 7.03 17.67
C ILE A 454 -15.81 7.87 16.61
N VAL A 455 -15.10 8.57 15.74
CA VAL A 455 -15.73 9.49 14.77
C VAL A 455 -16.06 8.79 13.46
N TRP A 456 -15.31 7.77 13.04
CA TRP A 456 -15.53 7.12 11.75
C TRP A 456 -16.27 5.79 11.90
N VAL A 457 -15.82 4.93 12.81
CA VAL A 457 -16.34 3.55 12.90
C VAL A 457 -17.60 3.47 13.76
N LEU A 458 -17.61 4.11 14.93
CA LEU A 458 -18.73 4.02 15.87
C LEU A 458 -20.05 4.52 15.27
N PRO A 459 -20.12 5.64 14.53
CA PRO A 459 -21.40 6.08 13.96
C PRO A 459 -21.87 5.14 12.84
N MET A 460 -20.95 4.48 12.12
CA MET A 460 -21.32 3.41 11.17
C MET A 460 -21.96 2.22 11.86
N MET A 461 -21.40 1.78 13.00
CA MET A 461 -21.98 0.70 13.80
C MET A 461 -23.33 1.08 14.40
N LEU A 462 -23.46 2.30 14.93
CA LEU A 462 -24.71 2.82 15.48
C LEU A 462 -25.79 2.96 14.39
N ALA A 463 -25.43 3.47 13.22
CA ALA A 463 -26.35 3.56 12.09
C ALA A 463 -26.82 2.17 11.65
N MET A 464 -25.93 1.17 11.58
CA MET A 464 -26.32 -0.21 11.28
C MET A 464 -27.30 -0.77 12.31
N LEU A 465 -27.04 -0.56 13.61
CA LEU A 465 -27.91 -1.04 14.68
C LEU A 465 -29.28 -0.33 14.67
N VAL A 466 -29.29 0.99 14.52
CA VAL A 466 -30.53 1.79 14.43
C VAL A 466 -31.31 1.45 13.16
N GLY A 467 -30.63 1.17 12.04
CA GLY A 467 -31.30 0.76 10.80
C GLY A 467 -31.95 -0.62 10.88
N ILE A 468 -31.45 -1.50 11.76
CA ILE A 468 -32.11 -2.77 12.06
C ILE A 468 -33.28 -2.56 13.04
N ALA A 469 -33.12 -1.65 14.01
CA ALA A 469 -34.11 -1.41 15.06
C ALA A 469 -35.31 -0.57 14.62
N VAL A 470 -35.09 0.44 13.78
CA VAL A 470 -36.08 1.42 13.34
C VAL A 470 -36.50 1.08 11.91
N ARG A 471 -37.82 1.00 11.65
CA ARG A 471 -38.36 0.74 10.29
C ARG A 471 -38.22 1.91 9.32
N ASP A 472 -37.48 2.95 9.70
CA ASP A 472 -37.22 4.14 8.89
C ASP A 472 -35.77 4.12 8.40
N ALA A 473 -35.60 4.25 7.08
CA ALA A 473 -34.30 4.26 6.44
C ALA A 473 -33.58 5.61 6.56
N THR A 474 -34.28 6.70 6.93
CA THR A 474 -33.69 8.04 6.95
C THR A 474 -32.84 8.30 8.20
N THR A 475 -33.31 7.86 9.37
CA THR A 475 -32.62 8.06 10.65
C THR A 475 -31.17 7.52 10.65
N PRO A 476 -30.89 6.29 10.18
CA PRO A 476 -29.52 5.77 10.06
C PRO A 476 -28.61 6.63 9.18
N LEU A 477 -29.14 7.23 8.10
CA LEU A 477 -28.35 8.04 7.17
C LEU A 477 -27.88 9.35 7.83
N TYR A 478 -28.73 9.98 8.64
CA TYR A 478 -28.33 11.17 9.39
C TYR A 478 -27.27 10.86 10.46
N LEU A 479 -27.34 9.68 11.10
CA LEU A 479 -26.32 9.22 12.05
C LEU A 479 -24.94 9.00 11.41
N LEU A 480 -24.90 8.73 10.10
CA LEU A 480 -23.65 8.56 9.35
C LEU A 480 -23.00 9.89 8.96
N THR A 481 -23.72 11.03 9.01
CA THR A 481 -23.20 12.33 8.56
C THR A 481 -21.89 12.80 9.21
N PRO A 482 -21.59 12.51 10.49
CA PRO A 482 -20.30 12.88 11.07
C PRO A 482 -19.12 12.07 10.53
N THR A 483 -19.39 10.96 9.81
CA THR A 483 -18.36 10.07 9.26
C THR A 483 -17.95 10.57 7.88
N PRO A 484 -16.66 10.86 7.65
CA PRO A 484 -16.20 11.24 6.33
C PRO A 484 -16.47 10.18 5.26
N PRO A 485 -16.30 8.87 5.49
CA PRO A 485 -16.63 7.86 4.50
C PRO A 485 -18.06 7.98 3.95
N ALA A 486 -19.06 8.19 4.82
CA ALA A 486 -20.43 8.41 4.38
C ALA A 486 -20.62 9.81 3.76
N GLY A 487 -20.00 10.84 4.33
CA GLY A 487 -19.99 12.19 3.76
C GLY A 487 -19.48 12.22 2.31
N PHE A 488 -18.48 11.41 1.97
CA PHE A 488 -18.01 11.22 0.60
C PHE A 488 -19.05 10.56 -0.30
N VAL A 489 -19.74 9.52 0.18
CA VAL A 489 -20.84 8.91 -0.58
C VAL A 489 -21.92 9.94 -0.87
N TYR A 490 -22.30 10.73 0.14
CA TYR A 490 -23.33 11.77 -0.04
C TYR A 490 -22.88 12.86 -1.01
N ALA A 491 -21.63 13.32 -0.91
CA ALA A 491 -21.06 14.28 -1.84
C ALA A 491 -20.99 13.73 -3.28
N MET A 492 -20.64 12.45 -3.47
CA MET A 492 -20.65 11.79 -4.79
C MET A 492 -22.05 11.71 -5.38
N LEU A 493 -23.00 11.21 -4.60
CA LEU A 493 -24.40 11.09 -5.02
C LEU A 493 -24.97 12.46 -5.42
N HIS A 494 -24.68 13.50 -4.64
CA HIS A 494 -25.11 14.86 -4.95
C HIS A 494 -24.41 15.45 -6.19
N ALA A 495 -23.12 15.15 -6.39
CA ALA A 495 -22.35 15.58 -7.55
C ALA A 495 -22.90 15.02 -8.87
N PHE A 496 -23.37 13.77 -8.88
CA PHE A 496 -23.82 13.09 -10.09
C PHE A 496 -25.34 13.01 -10.27
N GLU A 497 -26.13 13.51 -9.31
CA GLU A 497 -27.59 13.56 -9.40
C GLU A 497 -28.12 14.17 -10.71
N PRO A 498 -27.58 15.29 -11.25
CA PRO A 498 -28.10 15.88 -12.50
C PRO A 498 -27.89 15.02 -13.75
N VAL A 499 -27.01 14.01 -13.67
CA VAL A 499 -26.67 13.11 -14.78
C VAL A 499 -27.68 11.96 -14.89
N LEU A 500 -28.39 11.68 -13.80
CA LEU A 500 -29.40 10.64 -13.72
C LEU A 500 -30.72 11.14 -14.32
N THR A 501 -31.44 10.28 -15.04
CA THR A 501 -32.82 10.61 -15.43
C THR A 501 -33.69 10.71 -14.16
N PRO A 502 -34.82 11.44 -14.16
CA PRO A 502 -35.63 11.62 -12.94
C PRO A 502 -36.07 10.30 -12.27
N SER A 503 -36.36 9.26 -13.06
CA SER A 503 -36.64 7.92 -12.55
C SER A 503 -35.43 7.26 -11.91
N ASP A 504 -34.24 7.48 -12.46
CA ASP A 504 -32.98 6.88 -12.02
C ASP A 504 -32.46 7.60 -10.78
N ALA A 505 -32.61 8.93 -10.76
CA ALA A 505 -32.34 9.77 -9.61
C ALA A 505 -33.15 9.26 -8.42
N LYS A 506 -34.46 9.01 -8.59
CA LYS A 506 -35.29 8.49 -7.49
C LYS A 506 -34.86 7.09 -6.99
N ALA A 507 -34.25 6.26 -7.84
CA ALA A 507 -33.78 4.93 -7.48
C ALA A 507 -32.38 4.91 -6.85
N LEU A 508 -31.51 5.85 -7.21
CA LEU A 508 -30.10 5.92 -6.76
C LEU A 508 -29.86 6.97 -5.68
N THR A 509 -30.70 8.00 -5.56
CA THR A 509 -30.59 9.02 -4.53
C THR A 509 -31.35 8.63 -3.27
N LEU A 510 -30.91 9.18 -2.13
CA LEU A 510 -31.58 9.00 -0.84
C LEU A 510 -32.85 9.88 -0.71
N GLY A 511 -33.57 10.07 -1.83
CA GLY A 511 -34.71 10.97 -1.97
C GLY A 511 -34.36 12.44 -1.71
N GLY A 512 -35.35 13.21 -1.23
CA GLY A 512 -35.19 14.65 -0.94
C GLY A 512 -34.21 14.98 0.18
N HIS A 513 -33.68 13.99 0.90
CA HIS A 513 -32.71 14.18 1.99
C HIS A 513 -31.27 14.31 1.49
N GLN A 514 -30.98 13.96 0.23
CA GLN A 514 -29.62 13.91 -0.31
C GLN A 514 -28.83 15.24 -0.15
N PRO A 515 -29.39 16.42 -0.46
CA PRO A 515 -28.68 17.69 -0.27
C PRO A 515 -28.41 17.94 1.23
N ALA A 516 -29.42 17.73 2.08
CA ALA A 516 -29.30 17.94 3.52
C ALA A 516 -28.21 17.06 4.15
N LEU A 517 -28.16 15.77 3.79
CA LEU A 517 -27.11 14.85 4.25
C LEU A 517 -25.71 15.31 3.83
N THR A 518 -25.58 15.80 2.59
CA THR A 518 -24.31 16.32 2.05
C THR A 518 -23.86 17.56 2.82
N TYR A 519 -24.76 18.53 3.02
CA TYR A 519 -24.44 19.77 3.74
C TYR A 519 -24.10 19.51 5.21
N VAL A 520 -24.89 18.70 5.92
CA VAL A 520 -24.63 18.37 7.32
C VAL A 520 -23.27 17.67 7.48
N SER A 521 -22.95 16.72 6.59
CA SER A 521 -21.66 16.03 6.62
C SER A 521 -20.48 16.98 6.38
N LEU A 522 -20.67 17.95 5.47
CA LEU A 522 -19.65 18.96 5.17
C LEU A 522 -19.46 19.90 6.37
N ILE A 523 -20.55 20.35 7.00
CA ILE A 523 -20.51 21.19 8.20
C ILE A 523 -19.73 20.48 9.31
N TRP A 524 -19.99 19.20 9.55
CA TRP A 524 -19.22 18.42 10.54
C TRP A 524 -17.73 18.36 10.20
N SER A 525 -17.39 18.04 8.96
CA SER A 525 -15.99 17.89 8.54
C SER A 525 -15.22 19.21 8.59
N VAL A 526 -15.84 20.31 8.14
CA VAL A 526 -15.27 21.67 8.24
C VAL A 526 -15.19 22.10 9.71
N GLY A 527 -16.22 21.83 10.51
CA GLY A 527 -16.23 22.11 11.94
C GLY A 527 -15.07 21.43 12.68
N PHE A 528 -14.82 20.14 12.40
CA PHE A 528 -13.64 19.43 12.92
C PHE A 528 -12.33 20.05 12.45
N ALA A 529 -12.22 20.41 11.17
CA ALA A 529 -11.03 21.05 10.62
C ALA A 529 -10.71 22.38 11.33
N VAL A 530 -11.70 23.24 11.52
CA VAL A 530 -11.54 24.51 12.23
C VAL A 530 -11.20 24.28 13.71
N PHE A 531 -11.95 23.40 14.39
CA PHE A 531 -11.75 23.13 15.81
C PHE A 531 -10.35 22.58 16.12
N PHE A 532 -9.89 21.56 15.39
CA PHE A 532 -8.58 20.97 15.68
C PHE A 532 -7.41 21.85 15.22
N SER A 533 -7.56 22.57 14.10
CA SER A 533 -6.50 23.47 13.63
C SER A 533 -6.30 24.66 14.58
N THR A 534 -7.38 25.26 15.09
CA THR A 534 -7.29 26.35 16.08
C THR A 534 -6.66 25.88 17.39
N ARG A 535 -7.02 24.68 17.87
CA ARG A 535 -6.42 24.07 19.07
C ARG A 535 -4.94 23.76 18.88
N LEU A 536 -4.56 23.25 17.72
CA LEU A 536 -3.16 22.97 17.37
C LEU A 536 -2.35 24.25 17.35
N TRP A 537 -2.81 25.27 16.64
CA TRP A 537 -2.16 26.58 16.54
C TRP A 537 -1.96 27.23 17.91
N ALA A 538 -3.00 27.24 18.76
CA ALA A 538 -2.92 27.79 20.11
C ALA A 538 -1.90 27.03 21.00
N ARG A 539 -1.72 25.73 20.77
CA ARG A 539 -0.71 24.94 21.48
C ARG A 539 0.70 25.22 20.97
N GLU A 540 0.91 25.23 19.66
CA GLU A 540 2.22 25.51 19.06
C GLU A 540 2.74 26.89 19.46
N ARG A 541 1.87 27.91 19.45
CA ARG A 541 2.22 29.26 19.91
C ARG A 541 2.70 29.26 21.37
N ARG A 542 2.01 28.54 22.25
CA ARG A 542 2.44 28.39 23.67
C ARG A 542 3.78 27.67 23.80
N ASP A 543 3.99 26.62 23.03
CA ASP A 543 5.25 25.85 23.04
C ASP A 543 6.42 26.71 22.52
N ILE A 544 6.22 27.48 21.46
CA ILE A 544 7.21 28.43 20.92
C ILE A 544 7.59 29.48 21.96
N THR A 545 6.59 30.13 22.58
CA THR A 545 6.81 31.16 23.61
C THR A 545 7.55 30.61 24.83
N ARG A 546 7.19 29.41 25.31
CA ARG A 546 7.87 28.75 26.43
C ARG A 546 9.33 28.42 26.11
N GLU A 547 9.61 27.97 24.91
CA GLU A 547 10.99 27.72 24.52
C GLU A 547 11.76 29.05 24.32
N MET A 548 11.11 30.14 23.89
CA MET A 548 11.75 31.46 23.78
C MET A 548 12.09 32.04 25.16
N SER A 549 11.22 31.89 26.15
CA SER A 549 11.50 32.36 27.52
C SER A 549 12.68 31.62 28.15
N LYS A 550 12.75 30.29 27.98
CA LYS A 550 13.90 29.49 28.44
C LYS A 550 15.22 29.91 27.81
N ALA A 551 15.21 30.25 26.51
CA ALA A 551 16.42 30.70 25.82
C ALA A 551 16.91 32.05 26.35
N ARG A 552 16.00 32.98 26.64
CA ARG A 552 16.36 34.30 27.22
C ARG A 552 16.97 34.17 28.61
N LEU A 553 16.40 33.31 29.46
CA LEU A 553 16.93 33.03 30.79
C LEU A 553 18.34 32.40 30.72
N ALA A 554 18.54 31.43 29.82
CA ALA A 554 19.87 30.83 29.64
C ALA A 554 20.92 31.84 29.14
N SER A 555 20.53 32.81 28.29
CA SER A 555 21.44 33.86 27.86
C SER A 555 21.74 34.90 28.94
N SER A 556 20.77 35.25 29.79
CA SER A 556 21.01 36.18 30.90
C SER A 556 21.94 35.57 31.95
N ASP A 557 21.75 34.29 32.28
CA ASP A 557 22.58 33.59 33.26
C ASP A 557 24.01 33.40 32.74
N GLY A 558 24.17 33.11 31.43
CA GLY A 558 25.49 33.07 30.80
C GLY A 558 26.23 34.40 30.85
N ILE A 559 25.53 35.51 30.60
CA ILE A 559 26.12 36.86 30.70
C ILE A 559 26.49 37.20 32.15
N ALA A 560 25.65 36.81 33.12
CA ALA A 560 25.94 37.01 34.54
C ALA A 560 27.16 36.20 35.01
N ALA A 561 27.31 34.96 34.56
CA ALA A 561 28.45 34.10 34.89
C ALA A 561 29.78 34.59 34.28
N VAL A 562 29.75 35.12 33.05
CA VAL A 562 30.94 35.74 32.43
C VAL A 562 31.34 37.01 33.19
N ARG A 563 30.37 37.86 33.59
CA ARG A 563 30.69 39.05 34.38
C ARG A 563 31.27 38.75 35.76
N GLN A 564 30.89 37.64 36.40
CA GLN A 564 31.45 37.22 37.68
C GLN A 564 32.85 36.58 37.57
N THR A 565 33.27 36.18 36.38
CA THR A 565 34.62 35.61 36.16
C THR A 565 35.64 36.67 35.69
N GLU A 566 35.16 37.83 35.25
CA GLU A 566 36.00 39.01 34.91
C GLU A 566 36.22 39.96 36.11
N SER A 567 35.52 39.75 37.22
CA SER A 567 35.72 40.42 38.51
C SER A 567 36.52 39.55 39.46
#